data_AF-A0A1E7JLW0-F1
#
_entry.id   AF-A0A1E7JLW0-F1
#
_cell.length_a   1.000
_cell.length_b   1.000
_cell.length_c   1.000
_cell.angle_alpha   90.00
_cell.angle_beta   90.00
_cell.angle_gamma   90.00
#
_symmetry.space_group_name_H-M   'P 1'
#
loop_
_entity.id
_entity.type
_entity.pdbx_description
1 polymer ?
#
loop_
_entity_poly.entity_id
_entity_poly.type
_entity_poly.pdbx_seq_one_letter_code
_entity_poly.pdbx_strand_id
1 'polypeptide(L)' 'MSFDIAALELATQRWREAAAALDAARTDLEAVVAQALREDGGEAEAAVAEVTGWSRERMREAVAAVDEREGHA' A
#
# COMPACT_ATOMS: atom_id res chain seq x y z
N MET A 1 -13.74 -2.40 -38.68
CA MET A 1 -12.95 -1.62 -37.69
C MET A 1 -11.69 -2.43 -37.44
N SER A 2 -10.51 -1.94 -37.84
CA SER A 2 -9.26 -2.66 -37.59
C SER A 2 -8.84 -2.47 -36.14
N PHE A 3 -8.39 -3.54 -35.48
CA PHE A 3 -7.89 -3.49 -34.11
C PHE A 3 -6.51 -2.82 -34.08
N ASP A 4 -6.36 -1.78 -33.26
CA ASP A 4 -5.09 -1.05 -33.10
C ASP A 4 -4.29 -1.63 -31.94
N ILE A 5 -3.36 -2.53 -32.27
CA ILE A 5 -2.46 -3.17 -31.30
C ILE A 5 -1.57 -2.15 -30.58
N ALA A 6 -1.12 -1.08 -31.24
CA ALA A 6 -0.23 -0.09 -30.65
C ALA A 6 -0.94 0.74 -29.56
N ALA A 7 -2.22 1.07 -29.78
CA ALA A 7 -3.04 1.71 -28.77
C ALA A 7 -3.25 0.81 -27.53
N LEU A 8 -3.42 -0.50 -27.72
CA LEU A 8 -3.54 -1.44 -26.61
C LEU A 8 -2.22 -1.59 -25.82
N GLU A 9 -1.09 -1.68 -26.51
CA GLU A 9 0.23 -1.77 -25.87
C GLU A 9 0.53 -0.54 -25.02
N LEU A 10 0.26 0.66 -25.54
CA LEU A 10 0.43 1.90 -24.79
C LEU A 10 -0.49 1.97 -23.56
N ALA A 11 -1.77 1.59 -23.71
CA ALA A 11 -2.69 1.55 -22.58
C ALA A 11 -2.24 0.56 -21.51
N THR A 12 -1.73 -0.61 -21.93
CA THR A 12 -1.20 -1.64 -21.02
C THR A 12 0.02 -1.14 -20.26
N GLN A 13 0.95 -0.46 -20.95
CA GLN A 13 2.15 0.11 -20.31
C GLN A 13 1.78 1.14 -19.24
N ARG A 14 0.88 2.09 -19.57
CA ARG A 14 0.42 3.11 -18.61
C ARG A 14 -0.29 2.51 -17.41
N TRP A 15 -1.08 1.45 -17.64
CA TRP A 15 -1.72 0.72 -16.54
C TRP A 15 -0.69 0.07 -15.62
N ARG A 16 0.33 -0.59 -16.18
CA ARG A 16 1.41 -1.23 -15.38
C ARG A 16 2.19 -0.21 -14.56
N GLU A 17 2.51 0.94 -15.14
CA GLU A 17 3.19 2.04 -14.43
C GLU A 17 2.34 2.58 -13.28
N ALA A 18 1.05 2.82 -13.52
CA ALA A 18 0.13 3.27 -12.47
C ALA A 18 -0.05 2.22 -11.38
N ALA A 19 -0.13 0.93 -11.73
CA ALA A 19 -0.22 -0.17 -10.79
C ALA A 19 1.04 -0.26 -9.91
N ALA A 20 2.23 -0.13 -10.50
CA ALA A 20 3.49 -0.12 -9.77
C ALA A 20 3.60 1.09 -8.82
N ALA A 21 3.20 2.28 -9.29
CA ALA A 21 3.18 3.48 -8.45
C ALA A 21 2.19 3.37 -7.29
N LEU A 22 1.01 2.79 -7.52
CA LEU A 22 0.03 2.53 -6.47
C LEU A 22 0.55 1.53 -5.44
N ASP A 23 1.22 0.46 -5.88
CA ASP A 23 1.78 -0.54 -4.98
C ASP A 23 2.91 0.03 -4.12
N ALA A 24 3.77 0.87 -4.71
CA ALA A 24 4.79 1.61 -3.97
C ALA A 24 4.17 2.54 -2.91
N ALA A 25 3.18 3.36 -3.31
CA ALA A 25 2.49 4.26 -2.37
C ALA A 25 1.79 3.50 -1.24
N ARG A 26 1.23 2.32 -1.53
CA ARG A 26 0.64 1.44 -0.52
C ARG A 26 1.70 0.91 0.44
N THR A 27 2.86 0.49 -0.07
CA THR A 27 3.98 0.01 0.74
C THR A 27 4.48 1.10 1.68
N ASP A 28 4.66 2.32 1.18
CA ASP A 28 5.07 3.47 1.99
C ASP A 28 4.06 3.77 3.11
N LEU A 29 2.76 3.75 2.80
CA LEU A 29 1.71 3.97 3.79
C LEU A 29 1.71 2.87 4.87
N GLU A 30 1.85 1.60 4.48
CA GLU A 30 1.95 0.48 5.43
C GLU A 30 3.16 0.63 6.35
N ALA A 31 4.31 1.06 5.83
CA ALA A 31 5.52 1.29 6.63
C ALA A 31 5.33 2.40 7.68
N VAL A 32 4.75 3.54 7.27
CA VAL A 32 4.48 4.66 8.20
C VAL A 32 3.48 4.25 9.28
N VAL A 33 2.41 3.53 8.90
CA VAL A 33 1.43 3.01 9.86
C VAL A 33 2.08 2.02 10.83
N ALA A 34 2.88 1.08 10.33
CA ALA A 34 3.55 0.10 11.18
C ALA A 34 4.51 0.77 12.17
N GLN A 35 5.27 1.77 11.71
CA GLN A 35 6.13 2.56 12.59
C GLN A 35 5.33 3.26 13.70
N ALA A 36 4.28 4.00 13.35
CA ALA A 36 3.46 4.72 14.32
C ALA A 36 2.85 3.79 15.38
N LEU A 37 2.35 2.62 14.96
CA LEU A 37 1.75 1.64 15.87
C LEU A 37 2.79 0.97 16.79
N ARG A 38 4.03 0.79 16.33
CA ARG A 38 5.13 0.24 17.14
C ARG A 38 5.65 1.24 18.17
N GLU A 39 5.68 2.53 17.84
CA GLU A 39 6.23 3.60 18.69
C GLU A 39 5.25 4.03 19.79
N ASP A 40 4.00 4.34 19.42
CA ASP A 40 3.06 5.05 20.30
C ASP A 40 1.83 4.20 20.72
N GLY A 41 1.71 2.97 20.20
CA GLY A 41 0.69 2.00 20.62
C GLY A 41 -0.75 2.48 20.44
N GLY A 42 -1.52 2.51 21.54
CA GLY A 42 -2.98 2.68 21.50
C GLY A 42 -3.50 4.05 21.05
N GLU A 43 -2.75 5.14 21.29
CA GLU A 43 -3.12 6.49 20.83
C GLU A 43 -2.91 6.63 19.31
N ALA A 44 -1.82 6.02 18.79
CA ALA A 44 -1.56 5.95 17.35
C ALA A 44 -2.64 5.15 16.60
N GLU A 45 -3.20 4.09 17.19
CA GLU A 45 -4.24 3.29 16.54
C GLU A 45 -5.50 4.13 16.20
N ALA A 46 -5.91 5.01 17.11
CA ALA A 46 -7.05 5.90 16.87
C ALA A 46 -6.75 6.94 15.78
N ALA A 47 -5.58 7.57 15.84
CA ALA A 47 -5.16 8.57 14.86
C ALA A 47 -4.99 7.97 13.46
N VAL A 48 -4.39 6.78 13.35
CA VAL A 48 -4.25 6.06 12.08
C VAL A 48 -5.61 5.72 11.51
N ALA A 49 -6.55 5.21 12.33
CA ALA A 49 -7.90 4.90 11.87
C ALA A 49 -8.64 6.15 11.36
N GLU A 50 -8.47 7.30 12.02
CA GLU A 50 -9.07 8.56 11.59
C GLU A 50 -8.51 9.06 10.25
N VAL A 51 -7.19 9.03 10.07
CA VAL A 51 -6.53 9.55 8.86
C VAL A 51 -6.72 8.62 7.66
N THR A 52 -6.61 7.31 7.87
CA THR A 52 -6.62 6.31 6.78
C THR A 52 -7.99 5.71 6.52
N GLY A 53 -8.91 5.83 7.47
CA GLY A 53 -10.19 5.11 7.46
C GLY A 53 -10.04 3.59 7.65
N TRP A 54 -8.86 3.10 8.04
CA TRP A 54 -8.60 1.66 8.16
C TRP A 54 -9.24 1.06 9.41
N SER A 55 -9.70 -0.17 9.26
CA SER A 55 -10.08 -1.00 10.39
C SER A 55 -8.83 -1.46 11.16
N ARG A 56 -9.02 -1.84 12.43
CA ARG A 56 -7.97 -2.48 13.24
C ARG A 56 -7.43 -3.77 12.62
N GLU A 57 -8.25 -4.46 11.85
CA GLU A 57 -7.82 -5.66 11.11
C GLU A 57 -6.86 -5.26 9.98
N ARG A 58 -7.22 -4.25 9.18
CA ARG A 58 -6.37 -3.76 8.09
C ARG A 58 -5.04 -3.20 8.61
N MET A 59 -5.05 -2.51 9.75
CA MET A 59 -3.82 -2.06 10.42
C MET A 59 -2.92 -3.23 10.85
N ARG A 60 -3.50 -4.31 11.38
CA ARG A 60 -2.74 -5.51 11.74
C ARG A 60 -2.15 -6.23 10.52
N GLU A 61 -2.91 -6.32 9.43
CA GLU A 61 -2.40 -6.85 8.16
C GLU A 61 -1.24 -6.01 7.62
N ALA A 62 -1.33 -4.68 7.72
CA ALA A 62 -0.26 -3.78 7.29
C ALA A 62 1.02 -4.01 8.10
N VAL A 63 0.92 -4.12 9.43
CA VAL A 63 2.06 -4.43 10.31
C VAL A 63 2.66 -5.79 9.93
N ALA A 64 1.83 -6.83 9.79
CA ALA A 64 2.31 -8.16 9.42
C ALA A 64 3.00 -8.17 8.05
N ALA A 65 2.46 -7.45 7.06
CA ALA A 65 3.07 -7.34 5.74
C ALA A 65 4.42 -6.60 5.79
N VAL A 66 4.58 -5.60 6.65
CA VAL A 66 5.87 -4.94 6.87
C VAL A 66 6.85 -5.88 7.57
N ASP A 67 6.43 -6.56 8.64
CA ASP A 67 7.25 -7.54 9.36
C ASP A 67 7.75 -8.66 8.45
N GLU A 68 6.89 -9.18 7.55
CA GLU A 68 7.26 -10.21 6.58
C GLU A 68 8.32 -9.74 5.58
N ARG A 69 8.25 -8.47 5.14
CA ARG A 69 9.25 -7.87 4.23
C ARG A 69 10.58 -7.62 4.94
N GLU A 70 10.53 -7.18 6.20
CA GLU A 70 11.71 -6.91 7.03
C GLU A 70 12.40 -8.21 7.48
N GLY A 71 11.63 -9.29 7.69
CA GLY A 71 12.12 -10.62 8.10
C GLY A 71 12.65 -11.51 6.98
N HIS A 72 12.62 -11.07 5.71
CA HIS A 72 13.19 -11.76 4.55
C HIS A 72 14.44 -11.07 3.96
N ALA A 73 15.14 -10.27 4.78
CA ALA A 73 16.44 -9.68 4.45
C ALA A 73 17.60 -10.48 5.04
#